data_AF-A0AAV6ARE2-F1
#
_entry.id   AF-A0AAV6ARE2-F1
#
_cell.length_a   1.000
_cell.length_b   1.000
_cell.length_c   1.000
_cell.angle_alpha   90.00
_cell.angle_beta   90.00
_cell.angle_gamma   90.00
#
_symmetry.space_group_name_H-M   'P 1'
#
loop_
_entity.id
_entity.type
_entity.pdbx_description
1 polymer ?
#
loop_
_entity_poly.entity_id
_entity_poly.type
_entity_poly.pdbx_seq_one_letter_code
_entity_poly.pdbx_strand_id
1 'polypeptide(L)'
;MRISLARLLRDDRGGVAAFGAMVAVTAIGAGAVAVDLGRMTVLRSQMQDAVDARAMAAAVQLDGRDGAQDRARSVAEDIMFHGSNIPGEDEAEFEVAAVEFYSQYTPTKVAATSDQDAVFVEVVLEARNVDYLFEPVLDMLSGQDGDQGSITTLAAAGPDPFICHAPPLMICDYGDEGGGVHSWADDLRNPNHVGKQVRLKEQGSGGTWAPGNFGLLSLPDGSSGASDLEAALAALLPEDCYELDVTTATGSKTQKIVDAMNARFDITGNPWPFPAPNVINYPRDSNLISSSTEKLGNANWAAAAYWSAKHGGATLPEDLDGATRYQVYLYELGLPFARYGKQTLYPVPANLAADYPDYEMVTPTAAVPVDAAHANDPNYDGVPRASNKTAYQNVEQDYSRRLIQVVQLQCTTLGVKGKHEYPTQANYLEIFITEHMQNPPNADLYGEVVRSLSPTNNPEFHANVKLIR
;
A
#
# COMPACT_ATOMS: atom_id res chain seq x y z
N MET A 1 80.35 -37.43 13.86
CA MET A 1 80.87 -36.06 13.79
C MET A 1 80.54 -35.36 15.11
N ARG A 2 81.46 -35.34 16.07
CA ARG A 2 81.24 -34.73 17.41
C ARG A 2 81.52 -33.23 17.28
N ILE A 3 80.48 -32.45 17.05
CA ILE A 3 80.56 -30.98 17.14
C ILE A 3 80.70 -30.65 18.63
N SER A 4 81.82 -30.05 19.02
CA SER A 4 82.13 -29.74 20.41
C SER A 4 81.24 -28.62 20.93
N LEU A 5 80.54 -28.87 22.04
CA LEU A 5 79.65 -27.95 22.75
C LEU A 5 80.29 -26.57 23.03
N ALA A 6 81.61 -26.53 23.17
CA ALA A 6 82.40 -25.32 23.38
C ALA A 6 82.44 -24.36 22.19
N ARG A 7 82.16 -24.82 20.95
CA ARG A 7 82.00 -23.92 19.78
C ARG A 7 80.61 -23.28 19.71
N LEU A 8 79.58 -23.97 20.21
CA LEU A 8 78.21 -23.44 20.30
C LEU A 8 78.09 -22.35 21.38
N LEU A 9 78.81 -22.48 22.49
CA LEU A 9 78.82 -21.51 23.59
C LEU A 9 79.63 -20.24 23.31
N ARG A 10 80.40 -20.20 22.23
CA ARG A 10 81.33 -19.11 21.89
C ARG A 10 80.98 -18.41 20.57
N ASP A 11 79.81 -18.70 20.02
CA ASP A 11 79.34 -18.18 18.74
C ASP A 11 78.45 -16.95 18.94
N ASP A 12 79.01 -15.76 18.75
CA ASP A 12 78.29 -14.48 18.84
C ASP A 12 77.38 -14.21 17.62
N ARG A 13 77.35 -15.11 16.63
CA ARG A 13 76.44 -15.03 15.48
C ARG A 13 74.97 -15.34 15.85
N GLY A 14 74.72 -15.81 17.08
CA GLY A 14 73.37 -16.10 17.60
C GLY A 14 72.53 -14.88 17.99
N GLY A 15 73.13 -13.69 18.14
CA GLY A 15 72.38 -12.48 18.51
C GLY A 15 71.30 -12.08 17.50
N VAL A 16 71.60 -12.24 16.21
CA VAL A 16 70.64 -12.01 15.12
C VAL A 16 69.55 -13.09 15.10
N ALA A 17 69.88 -14.33 15.49
CA ALA A 17 68.91 -15.41 15.57
C ALA A 17 67.89 -15.18 16.70
N ALA A 18 68.33 -14.67 17.85
CA ALA A 18 67.44 -14.31 18.96
C ALA A 18 66.48 -13.16 18.60
N PHE A 19 66.99 -12.12 17.93
CA PHE A 19 66.17 -11.00 17.47
C PHE A 19 65.20 -11.43 16.35
N GLY A 20 65.68 -12.24 15.40
CA GLY A 20 64.86 -12.81 14.34
C GLY A 20 63.73 -13.70 14.87
N ALA A 21 63.99 -14.49 15.91
CA ALA A 21 62.96 -15.29 16.56
C ALA A 21 61.87 -14.43 17.21
N MET A 22 62.24 -13.36 17.92
CA MET A 22 61.27 -12.43 18.53
C MET A 22 60.40 -11.73 17.49
N VAL A 23 61.01 -11.23 16.41
CA VAL A 23 60.29 -10.58 15.31
C VAL A 23 59.37 -11.58 14.60
N ALA A 24 59.83 -12.82 14.35
CA ALA A 24 59.02 -13.86 13.73
C ALA A 24 57.79 -14.20 14.59
N VAL A 25 57.96 -14.39 15.90
CA VAL A 25 56.84 -14.66 16.81
C VAL A 25 55.84 -13.49 16.83
N THR A 26 56.34 -12.26 16.89
CA THR A 26 55.49 -11.06 16.87
C THR A 26 54.73 -10.94 15.54
N ALA A 27 55.39 -11.19 14.41
CA ALA A 27 54.77 -11.14 13.08
C ALA A 27 53.73 -12.25 12.89
N ILE A 28 54.00 -13.46 13.37
CA ILE A 28 53.04 -14.57 13.35
C ILE A 28 51.84 -14.24 14.23
N GLY A 29 52.06 -13.73 15.44
CA GLY A 29 50.97 -13.30 16.34
C GLY A 29 50.11 -12.20 15.74
N ALA A 30 50.72 -11.18 15.11
CA ALA A 30 49.99 -10.13 14.42
C ALA A 30 49.20 -10.65 13.21
N GLY A 31 49.79 -11.57 12.43
CA GLY A 31 49.11 -12.24 11.32
C GLY A 31 47.93 -13.10 11.76
N ALA A 32 48.06 -13.79 12.89
CA ALA A 32 46.99 -14.58 13.49
C ALA A 32 45.78 -13.73 13.88
N VAL A 33 46.02 -12.65 14.64
CA VAL A 33 44.96 -11.70 15.04
C VAL A 33 44.26 -11.12 13.82
N ALA A 34 45.00 -10.81 12.75
CA ALA A 34 44.40 -10.31 11.51
C ALA A 34 43.47 -11.33 10.84
N VAL A 35 43.82 -12.62 10.86
CA VAL A 35 42.98 -13.71 10.32
C VAL A 35 41.72 -13.90 11.18
N ASP A 36 41.87 -13.91 12.50
CA ASP A 36 40.74 -14.07 13.43
C ASP A 36 39.74 -12.92 13.32
N LEU A 37 40.22 -11.67 13.28
CA LEU A 37 39.39 -10.50 13.00
C LEU A 37 38.73 -10.58 11.61
N GLY A 38 39.46 -11.07 10.61
CA GLY A 38 38.91 -11.29 9.27
C GLY A 38 37.76 -12.31 9.27
N ARG A 39 37.90 -13.43 9.98
CA ARG A 39 36.85 -14.45 10.10
C ARG A 39 35.63 -13.91 10.84
N MET A 40 35.82 -13.19 11.96
CA MET A 40 34.71 -12.60 12.71
C MET A 40 33.93 -11.57 11.89
N THR A 41 34.62 -10.72 11.11
CA THR A 41 33.94 -9.72 10.28
C THR A 41 33.14 -10.37 9.14
N VAL A 42 33.69 -11.43 8.53
CA VAL A 42 32.96 -12.21 7.51
C VAL A 42 31.76 -12.92 8.12
N LEU A 43 31.90 -13.58 9.28
CA LEU A 43 30.80 -14.25 9.96
C LEU A 43 29.69 -13.25 10.32
N ARG A 44 30.05 -12.11 10.89
CA ARG A 44 29.09 -11.05 11.21
C ARG A 44 28.34 -10.58 9.97
N SER A 45 29.03 -10.36 8.84
CA SER A 45 28.37 -9.98 7.59
C SER A 45 27.39 -11.05 7.13
N GLN A 46 27.79 -12.32 7.15
CA GLN A 46 26.93 -13.44 6.76
C GLN A 46 25.68 -13.55 7.65
N MET A 47 25.83 -13.39 8.97
CA MET A 47 24.71 -13.38 9.91
C MET A 47 23.79 -12.17 9.71
N GLN A 48 24.34 -11.00 9.37
CA GLN A 48 23.56 -9.80 9.06
C GLN A 48 22.77 -9.96 7.76
N ASP A 49 23.41 -10.46 6.69
CA ASP A 49 22.74 -10.72 5.42
C ASP A 49 21.62 -11.77 5.57
N ALA A 50 21.85 -12.81 6.38
CA ALA A 50 20.87 -13.85 6.65
C ALA A 50 19.67 -13.35 7.46
N VAL A 51 19.89 -12.53 8.50
CA VAL A 51 18.80 -11.98 9.30
C VAL A 51 18.00 -10.91 8.53
N ASP A 52 18.66 -10.09 7.72
CA ASP A 52 18.01 -9.11 6.83
C ASP A 52 17.08 -9.82 5.83
N ALA A 53 17.54 -10.91 5.22
CA ALA A 53 16.73 -11.69 4.28
C ALA A 53 15.51 -12.33 4.96
N ARG A 54 15.69 -12.90 6.16
CA ARG A 54 14.59 -13.48 6.95
C ARG A 54 13.57 -12.43 7.36
N ALA A 55 14.01 -11.28 7.87
CA ALA A 55 13.14 -10.18 8.25
C ALA A 55 12.32 -9.68 7.06
N MET A 56 12.94 -9.46 5.90
CA MET A 56 12.23 -9.04 4.70
C MET A 56 11.20 -10.08 4.24
N ALA A 57 11.58 -11.37 4.19
CA ALA A 57 10.66 -12.39 3.75
C ALA A 57 9.48 -12.60 4.71
N ALA A 58 9.72 -12.47 6.03
CA ALA A 58 8.67 -12.50 7.03
C ALA A 58 7.74 -11.28 6.90
N ALA A 59 8.28 -10.09 6.63
CA ALA A 59 7.48 -8.87 6.47
C ALA A 59 6.54 -8.90 5.25
N VAL A 60 6.85 -9.67 4.18
CA VAL A 60 5.89 -9.90 3.06
C VAL A 60 4.61 -10.56 3.54
N GLN A 61 4.67 -11.38 4.59
CA GLN A 61 3.52 -12.12 5.09
C GLN A 61 2.62 -11.28 6.00
N LEU A 62 3.04 -10.08 6.39
CA LEU A 62 2.27 -9.14 7.21
C LEU A 62 1.21 -8.40 6.37
N ASP A 63 0.23 -9.16 5.89
CA ASP A 63 -0.86 -8.66 5.04
C ASP A 63 -2.14 -8.27 5.82
N GLY A 64 -2.10 -8.40 7.15
CA GLY A 64 -3.23 -8.08 8.05
C GLY A 64 -4.34 -9.14 8.08
N ARG A 65 -4.20 -10.26 7.36
CA ARG A 65 -5.17 -11.37 7.38
C ARG A 65 -4.94 -12.27 8.57
N ASP A 66 -5.99 -12.98 8.99
CA ASP A 66 -5.87 -14.02 10.02
C ASP A 66 -4.74 -15.02 9.67
N GLY A 67 -3.89 -15.31 10.65
CA GLY A 67 -2.71 -16.16 10.52
C GLY A 67 -1.52 -15.51 9.81
N ALA A 68 -1.52 -14.19 9.59
CA ALA A 68 -0.38 -13.47 9.01
C ALA A 68 0.90 -13.63 9.84
N GLN A 69 0.81 -13.49 11.17
CA GLN A 69 1.96 -13.68 12.07
C GLN A 69 2.51 -15.11 12.00
N ASP A 70 1.63 -16.12 11.88
CA ASP A 70 2.05 -17.52 11.79
C ASP A 70 2.74 -17.82 10.46
N ARG A 71 2.23 -17.28 9.34
CA ARG A 71 2.91 -17.37 8.04
C ARG A 71 4.26 -16.65 8.09
N ALA A 72 4.31 -15.45 8.66
CA ALA A 72 5.54 -14.68 8.80
C ALA A 72 6.59 -15.42 9.64
N ARG A 73 6.19 -16.01 10.77
CA ARG A 73 7.05 -16.80 11.65
C ARG A 73 7.57 -18.05 10.93
N SER A 74 6.68 -18.80 10.29
CA SER A 74 7.06 -19.98 9.51
C SER A 74 8.07 -19.63 8.42
N VAL A 75 7.88 -18.50 7.72
CA VAL A 75 8.83 -18.05 6.70
C VAL A 75 10.16 -17.61 7.31
N ALA A 76 10.17 -16.89 8.44
CA ALA A 76 11.41 -16.50 9.11
C ALA A 76 12.25 -17.70 9.55
N GLU A 77 11.59 -18.76 10.03
CA GLU A 77 12.21 -19.98 10.57
C GLU A 77 12.62 -20.98 9.48
N ASP A 78 11.78 -21.19 8.45
CA ASP A 78 11.96 -22.23 7.42
C ASP A 78 12.79 -21.77 6.21
N ILE A 79 13.23 -20.51 6.20
CA ILE A 79 14.02 -19.98 5.10
C ILE A 79 15.42 -20.61 5.08
N MET A 80 15.70 -21.36 4.01
CA MET A 80 16.97 -22.00 3.67
C MET A 80 18.10 -21.00 3.30
N PHE A 81 18.32 -19.94 4.09
CA PHE A 81 19.44 -19.03 3.87
C PHE A 81 20.62 -19.36 4.79
N HIS A 82 21.47 -20.21 4.23
CA HIS A 82 22.91 -20.32 4.43
C HIS A 82 23.46 -20.10 5.84
N GLY A 83 23.95 -21.20 6.41
CA GLY A 83 24.93 -21.21 7.48
C GLY A 83 26.33 -20.75 7.07
N SER A 84 27.25 -20.73 8.03
CA SER A 84 28.68 -20.48 7.79
C SER A 84 29.51 -21.73 8.02
N ASN A 85 30.45 -22.00 7.11
CA ASN A 85 31.47 -23.04 7.28
C ASN A 85 32.68 -22.55 8.10
N ILE A 86 32.58 -21.39 8.75
CA ILE A 86 33.62 -20.92 9.68
C ILE A 86 33.58 -21.82 10.93
N PRO A 87 34.70 -22.49 11.28
CA PRO A 87 34.75 -23.33 12.48
C PRO A 87 34.41 -22.55 13.75
N GLY A 88 33.56 -23.11 14.61
CA GLY A 88 33.10 -22.52 15.87
C GLY A 88 32.07 -23.36 16.61
N GLU A 89 31.21 -24.10 15.88
CA GLU A 89 30.20 -25.01 16.44
C GLU A 89 29.98 -26.21 15.51
N ASP A 90 29.33 -27.28 16.01
CA ASP A 90 29.07 -28.52 15.27
C ASP A 90 28.09 -28.35 14.09
N GLU A 91 27.27 -27.29 14.11
CA GLU A 91 26.30 -26.98 13.06
C GLU A 91 26.65 -25.69 12.32
N ALA A 92 26.55 -25.72 10.99
CA ALA A 92 26.84 -24.56 10.16
C ALA A 92 25.69 -23.54 10.16
N GLU A 93 24.46 -23.98 10.46
CA GLU A 93 23.23 -23.23 10.27
C GLU A 93 23.09 -22.05 11.24
N PHE A 94 22.41 -20.99 10.79
CA PHE A 94 22.07 -19.85 11.62
C PHE A 94 20.63 -20.00 12.09
N GLU A 95 20.44 -20.39 13.36
CA GLU A 95 19.13 -20.57 13.95
C GLU A 95 18.47 -19.23 14.34
N VAL A 96 17.14 -19.23 14.33
CA VAL A 96 16.33 -18.08 14.74
C VAL A 96 16.04 -18.21 16.24
N ALA A 97 16.51 -17.23 17.02
CA ALA A 97 16.24 -17.15 18.46
C ALA A 97 14.82 -16.65 18.75
N ALA A 98 14.35 -15.66 17.98
CA ALA A 98 13.05 -15.04 18.18
C ALA A 98 12.52 -14.38 16.90
N VAL A 99 11.18 -14.39 16.77
CA VAL A 99 10.42 -13.60 15.79
C VAL A 99 9.36 -12.81 16.54
N GLU A 100 9.50 -11.49 16.55
CA GLU A 100 8.63 -10.58 17.29
C GLU A 100 7.88 -9.64 16.34
N PHE A 101 6.62 -9.32 16.67
CA PHE A 101 5.75 -8.50 15.83
C PHE A 101 5.37 -7.19 16.52
N TYR A 102 5.34 -6.10 15.76
CA TYR A 102 5.11 -4.76 16.28
C TYR A 102 4.08 -3.99 15.44
N SER A 103 3.23 -3.22 16.10
CA SER A 103 2.33 -2.24 15.47
C SER A 103 3.01 -0.89 15.24
N GLN A 104 4.05 -0.61 16.02
CA GLN A 104 4.90 0.56 15.89
C GLN A 104 6.35 0.17 16.22
N TYR A 105 7.29 0.60 15.39
CA TYR A 105 8.72 0.38 15.64
C TYR A 105 9.42 1.67 16.12
N THR A 106 9.06 2.82 15.54
CA THR A 106 9.59 4.15 15.88
C THR A 106 8.47 5.13 16.24
N PRO A 107 8.65 6.02 17.25
CA PRO A 107 9.85 6.22 18.08
C PRO A 107 9.97 5.23 19.26
N THR A 108 8.98 4.37 19.48
CA THR A 108 9.00 3.36 20.53
C THR A 108 8.38 2.07 20.00
N LYS A 109 9.01 0.94 20.32
CA LYS A 109 8.50 -0.39 19.97
C LYS A 109 7.20 -0.67 20.73
N VAL A 110 6.11 -0.93 20.00
CA VAL A 110 4.82 -1.35 20.55
C VAL A 110 4.48 -2.70 19.96
N ALA A 111 4.37 -3.72 20.81
CA ALA A 111 4.05 -5.08 20.38
C ALA A 111 2.66 -5.11 19.72
N ALA A 112 2.55 -5.87 18.63
CA ALA A 112 1.26 -6.13 18.00
C ALA A 112 0.41 -7.05 18.90
N THR A 113 -0.90 -6.86 18.88
CA THR A 113 -1.86 -7.63 19.68
C THR A 113 -2.68 -8.62 18.85
N SER A 114 -2.58 -8.55 17.52
CA SER A 114 -3.34 -9.32 16.55
C SER A 114 -2.58 -9.43 15.21
N ASP A 115 -3.11 -10.21 14.27
CA ASP A 115 -2.60 -10.24 12.90
C ASP A 115 -2.82 -8.92 12.15
N GLN A 116 -3.86 -8.17 12.51
CA GLN A 116 -4.31 -6.96 11.81
C GLN A 116 -3.47 -5.72 12.14
N ASP A 117 -2.89 -5.68 13.35
CA ASP A 117 -2.02 -4.59 13.81
C ASP A 117 -0.52 -4.95 13.73
N ALA A 118 -0.16 -6.13 13.23
CA ALA A 118 1.23 -6.53 13.00
C ALA A 118 1.77 -5.92 11.70
N VAL A 119 2.45 -4.77 11.82
CA VAL A 119 3.00 -4.02 10.68
C VAL A 119 4.52 -4.18 10.56
N PHE A 120 5.20 -4.60 11.62
CA PHE A 120 6.64 -4.85 11.60
C PHE A 120 6.97 -6.21 12.19
N VAL A 121 8.02 -6.84 11.67
CA VAL A 121 8.61 -8.06 12.22
C VAL A 121 10.08 -7.80 12.54
N GLU A 122 10.52 -8.25 13.70
CA GLU A 122 11.92 -8.32 14.10
C GLU A 122 12.33 -9.78 14.20
N VAL A 123 13.42 -10.14 13.51
CA VAL A 123 14.02 -11.47 13.57
C VAL A 123 15.36 -11.34 14.29
N VAL A 124 15.57 -12.22 15.27
CA VAL A 124 16.82 -12.30 16.03
C VAL A 124 17.43 -13.68 15.78
N LEU A 125 18.71 -13.72 15.41
CA LEU A 125 19.45 -14.97 15.28
C LEU A 125 20.09 -15.36 16.61
N GLU A 126 20.27 -16.68 16.80
CA GLU A 126 21.05 -17.18 17.92
C GLU A 126 22.50 -16.69 17.87
N ALA A 127 23.12 -16.56 19.05
CA ALA A 127 24.49 -16.12 19.17
C ALA A 127 25.44 -17.18 18.60
N ARG A 128 26.33 -16.80 17.68
CA ARG A 128 27.36 -17.71 17.15
C ARG A 128 28.69 -17.46 17.81
N ASN A 129 29.31 -18.54 18.28
CA ASN A 129 30.65 -18.54 18.83
C ASN A 129 31.71 -18.70 17.72
N VAL A 130 32.86 -18.05 17.88
CA VAL A 130 33.99 -18.16 16.95
C VAL A 130 35.21 -18.66 17.67
N ASP A 131 35.67 -19.85 17.24
CA ASP A 131 36.95 -20.38 17.68
C ASP A 131 38.09 -19.54 17.09
N TYR A 132 38.87 -18.91 17.96
CA TYR A 132 40.12 -18.26 17.58
C TYR A 132 41.12 -19.31 17.11
N LEU A 133 41.69 -19.11 15.92
CA LEU A 133 42.53 -20.10 15.25
C LEU A 133 43.83 -20.41 16.03
N PHE A 134 44.21 -19.52 16.94
CA PHE A 134 45.39 -19.64 17.80
C PHE A 134 45.08 -19.86 19.28
N GLU A 135 43.82 -20.10 19.67
CA GLU A 135 43.47 -20.45 21.05
C GLU A 135 44.39 -21.56 21.63
N PRO A 136 44.64 -22.70 20.95
CA PRO A 136 45.46 -23.77 21.52
C PRO A 136 46.93 -23.35 21.73
N VAL A 137 47.42 -22.40 20.92
CA VAL A 137 48.79 -21.88 21.02
C VAL A 137 48.89 -20.82 22.11
N LEU A 138 47.85 -19.99 22.24
CA LEU A 138 47.79 -18.95 23.26
C LEU A 138 47.59 -19.57 24.64
N ASP A 139 46.70 -20.55 24.79
CA ASP A 139 46.49 -21.34 26.01
C ASP A 139 47.80 -22.01 26.45
N MET A 140 48.54 -22.62 25.53
CA MET A 140 49.87 -23.19 25.81
C MET A 140 50.87 -22.14 26.34
N LEU A 141 50.75 -20.87 25.96
CA LEU A 141 51.69 -19.79 26.32
C LEU A 141 51.24 -18.97 27.53
N SER A 142 49.93 -18.80 27.75
CA SER A 142 49.36 -17.95 28.80
C SER A 142 48.80 -18.74 30.00
N GLY A 143 48.48 -20.03 29.81
CA GLY A 143 47.81 -20.86 30.82
C GLY A 143 46.41 -20.35 31.20
N GLN A 144 45.77 -19.60 30.32
CA GLN A 144 44.39 -19.13 30.45
C GLN A 144 43.57 -19.67 29.29
N ASP A 145 42.43 -20.28 29.62
CA ASP A 145 41.40 -20.65 28.63
C ASP A 145 41.03 -19.40 27.81
N GLY A 146 40.97 -19.57 26.48
CA GLY A 146 40.60 -18.49 25.57
C GLY A 146 39.14 -18.08 25.79
N ASP A 147 38.89 -16.78 25.81
CA ASP A 147 37.52 -16.24 25.84
C ASP A 147 36.91 -16.38 24.44
N GLN A 148 35.72 -16.95 24.34
CA GLN A 148 35.00 -17.15 23.07
C GLN A 148 34.28 -15.85 22.69
N GLY A 149 34.48 -15.36 21.47
CA GLY A 149 33.72 -14.23 20.95
C GLY A 149 32.35 -14.67 20.45
N SER A 150 31.26 -14.14 21.03
CA SER A 150 29.90 -14.38 20.55
C SER A 150 29.39 -13.22 19.69
N ILE A 151 28.69 -13.54 18.60
CA ILE A 151 28.09 -12.57 17.68
C ILE A 151 26.58 -12.80 17.64
N THR A 152 25.81 -11.77 17.98
CA THR A 152 24.35 -11.74 17.83
C THR A 152 23.95 -10.75 16.75
N THR A 153 22.95 -11.08 15.95
CA THR A 153 22.42 -10.20 14.91
C THR A 153 20.89 -10.16 14.98
N LEU A 154 20.34 -9.00 14.64
CA LEU A 154 18.91 -8.77 14.54
C LEU A 154 18.63 -7.88 13.34
N ALA A 155 17.46 -8.03 12.74
CA ALA A 155 16.93 -7.12 11.74
C ALA A 155 15.43 -6.97 11.91
N ALA A 156 14.94 -5.76 11.68
CA ALA A 156 13.52 -5.45 11.63
C ALA A 156 13.14 -5.05 10.20
N ALA A 157 11.96 -5.49 9.77
CA ALA A 157 11.40 -5.11 8.48
C ALA A 157 9.90 -4.86 8.59
N GLY A 158 9.37 -4.06 7.68
CA GLY A 158 7.93 -3.87 7.50
C GLY A 158 7.57 -3.89 6.03
N PRO A 159 6.30 -4.15 5.69
CA PRO A 159 5.79 -3.88 4.37
C PRO A 159 5.86 -2.38 4.11
N ASP A 160 6.25 -2.02 2.90
CA ASP A 160 6.27 -0.66 2.36
C ASP A 160 5.27 -0.61 1.21
N PRO A 161 3.96 -0.43 1.52
CA PRO A 161 2.93 -0.50 0.51
C PRO A 161 2.94 0.73 -0.40
N PHE A 162 2.69 0.48 -1.68
CA PHE A 162 2.47 1.51 -2.68
C PHE A 162 1.25 1.12 -3.52
N ILE A 163 0.56 2.12 -4.05
CA ILE A 163 -0.61 1.95 -4.91
C ILE A 163 -0.28 2.44 -6.30
N CYS A 164 -0.42 1.56 -7.29
CA CYS A 164 -0.28 1.95 -8.69
C CYS A 164 -1.64 2.38 -9.26
N HIS A 165 -1.62 3.13 -10.36
CA HIS A 165 -2.82 3.51 -11.09
C HIS A 165 -3.84 4.34 -10.28
N ALA A 166 -3.43 4.90 -9.14
CA ALA A 166 -4.24 5.83 -8.38
C ALA A 166 -4.14 7.24 -9.00
N PRO A 167 -5.27 7.91 -9.29
CA PRO A 167 -5.24 9.29 -9.76
C PRO A 167 -4.71 10.23 -8.65
N PRO A 168 -4.13 11.40 -9.02
CA PRO A 168 -3.56 12.37 -8.07
C PRO A 168 -4.63 13.13 -7.26
N LEU A 169 -5.49 12.42 -6.52
CA LEU A 169 -6.62 12.98 -5.79
C LEU A 169 -6.58 12.59 -4.31
N MET A 170 -6.82 13.57 -3.45
CA MET A 170 -7.01 13.39 -2.01
C MET A 170 -8.34 13.94 -1.54
N ILE A 171 -8.90 13.35 -0.49
CA ILE A 171 -10.03 13.89 0.25
C ILE A 171 -9.68 14.05 1.73
N CYS A 172 -10.27 15.05 2.36
CA CYS A 172 -10.22 15.19 3.79
C CYS A 172 -11.27 14.28 4.43
N ASP A 173 -10.77 13.45 5.34
CA ASP A 173 -11.53 12.50 6.13
C ASP A 173 -12.73 13.17 6.81
N TYR A 174 -13.87 12.47 6.76
CA TYR A 174 -15.10 12.89 7.42
C TYR A 174 -15.07 12.66 8.93
N GLY A 175 -14.28 11.68 9.38
CA GLY A 175 -14.07 11.37 10.79
C GLY A 175 -13.01 12.24 11.46
N ASP A 176 -12.33 13.15 10.74
CA ASP A 176 -11.30 14.01 11.32
C ASP A 176 -11.93 15.19 12.08
N GLU A 177 -11.95 15.08 13.41
CA GLU A 177 -12.48 16.09 14.32
C GLU A 177 -11.42 17.12 14.75
N GLY A 178 -10.16 16.90 14.34
CA GLY A 178 -9.02 17.73 14.70
C GLY A 178 -8.47 17.44 16.11
N GLY A 179 -7.30 18.00 16.41
CA GLY A 179 -6.66 17.83 17.72
C GLY A 179 -6.24 16.39 18.05
N GLY A 180 -6.11 15.52 17.04
CA GLY A 180 -5.79 14.10 17.22
C GLY A 180 -7.01 13.21 17.53
N VAL A 181 -8.23 13.74 17.39
CA VAL A 181 -9.47 12.98 17.59
C VAL A 181 -10.03 12.52 16.25
N HIS A 182 -10.43 11.25 16.19
CA HIS A 182 -10.96 10.61 14.99
C HIS A 182 -12.23 9.80 15.29
N SER A 183 -13.32 10.07 14.57
CA SER A 183 -14.60 9.36 14.67
C SER A 183 -14.71 8.26 13.63
N TRP A 184 -14.64 6.99 14.07
CA TRP A 184 -14.89 5.82 13.21
C TRP A 184 -16.35 5.75 12.68
N ALA A 185 -17.29 6.43 13.36
CA ALA A 185 -18.67 6.47 12.89
C ALA A 185 -18.83 7.32 11.62
N ASP A 186 -17.99 8.34 11.45
CA ASP A 186 -18.05 9.28 10.33
C ASP A 186 -16.98 9.02 9.26
N ASP A 187 -15.95 8.24 9.59
CA ASP A 187 -14.92 7.76 8.66
C ASP A 187 -15.54 6.95 7.50
N LEU A 188 -15.29 7.36 6.26
CA LEU A 188 -15.84 6.74 5.06
C LEU A 188 -15.36 5.30 4.82
N ARG A 189 -14.28 4.86 5.48
CA ARG A 189 -13.82 3.46 5.45
C ARG A 189 -14.78 2.53 6.17
N ASN A 190 -15.64 3.05 7.05
CA ASN A 190 -16.65 2.26 7.71
C ASN A 190 -17.64 1.70 6.67
N PRO A 191 -17.84 0.37 6.59
CA PRO A 191 -18.74 -0.25 5.61
C PRO A 191 -20.18 0.27 5.63
N ASN A 192 -20.62 0.90 6.73
CA ASN A 192 -21.94 1.53 6.84
C ASN A 192 -22.13 2.75 5.91
N HIS A 193 -21.05 3.28 5.35
CA HIS A 193 -21.12 4.37 4.38
C HIS A 193 -21.15 3.92 2.93
N VAL A 194 -20.99 2.62 2.67
CA VAL A 194 -21.12 2.09 1.30
C VAL A 194 -22.51 2.41 0.75
N GLY A 195 -22.55 2.95 -0.47
CA GLY A 195 -23.77 3.41 -1.13
C GLY A 195 -24.25 4.81 -0.72
N LYS A 196 -23.60 5.48 0.26
CA LYS A 196 -23.83 6.90 0.54
C LYS A 196 -23.08 7.76 -0.47
N GLN A 197 -23.72 8.84 -0.90
CA GLN A 197 -23.07 9.81 -1.76
C GLN A 197 -22.22 10.78 -0.94
N VAL A 198 -21.04 11.14 -1.41
CA VAL A 198 -20.20 12.20 -0.87
C VAL A 198 -20.24 13.40 -1.81
N ARG A 199 -20.29 14.59 -1.21
CA ARG A 199 -20.12 15.86 -1.92
C ARG A 199 -18.79 16.46 -1.52
N LEU A 200 -17.88 16.46 -2.49
CA LEU A 200 -16.52 16.91 -2.32
C LEU A 200 -16.38 18.32 -2.90
N LYS A 201 -15.87 19.24 -2.09
CA LYS A 201 -15.60 20.62 -2.53
C LYS A 201 -14.11 20.86 -2.66
N GLU A 202 -13.67 21.50 -3.74
CA GLU A 202 -12.26 21.87 -3.85
C GLU A 202 -11.91 22.83 -2.72
N GLN A 203 -10.72 22.68 -2.14
CA GLN A 203 -10.19 23.69 -1.24
C GLN A 203 -10.02 25.02 -1.99
N GLY A 204 -10.83 26.02 -1.63
CA GLY A 204 -10.72 27.36 -2.19
C GLY A 204 -9.39 28.02 -1.82
N SER A 205 -8.92 28.96 -2.64
CA SER A 205 -7.67 29.69 -2.40
C SER A 205 -7.66 30.36 -1.02
N GLY A 206 -6.77 29.89 -0.13
CA GLY A 206 -6.66 30.37 1.25
C GLY A 206 -7.71 29.81 2.23
N GLY A 207 -8.53 28.85 1.81
CA GLY A 207 -9.52 28.19 2.66
C GLY A 207 -8.88 27.16 3.61
N THR A 208 -9.45 27.02 4.80
CA THR A 208 -9.07 25.97 5.75
C THR A 208 -9.53 24.60 5.23
N TRP A 209 -8.65 23.62 5.24
CA TRP A 209 -9.03 22.24 4.96
C TRP A 209 -10.02 21.75 6.01
N ALA A 210 -11.05 21.06 5.57
CA ALA A 210 -12.11 20.54 6.42
C ALA A 210 -12.64 19.23 5.84
N PRO A 211 -13.26 18.37 6.67
CA PRO A 211 -14.00 17.19 6.24
C PRO A 211 -14.80 17.39 4.94
N GLY A 212 -14.61 16.52 3.95
CA GLY A 212 -15.28 16.61 2.65
C GLY A 212 -14.74 17.68 1.68
N ASN A 213 -13.60 18.29 1.98
CA ASN A 213 -12.82 18.98 0.95
C ASN A 213 -11.99 17.96 0.16
N PHE A 214 -11.70 18.26 -1.11
CA PHE A 214 -10.77 17.49 -1.91
C PHE A 214 -9.64 18.37 -2.46
N GLY A 215 -8.53 17.72 -2.79
CA GLY A 215 -7.31 18.33 -3.28
C GLY A 215 -6.61 17.45 -4.30
N LEU A 216 -5.60 18.03 -4.95
CA LEU A 216 -4.73 17.29 -5.85
C LEU A 216 -3.43 16.90 -5.15
N LEU A 217 -2.88 15.77 -5.55
CA LEU A 217 -1.53 15.33 -5.20
C LEU A 217 -0.55 15.71 -6.32
N SER A 218 0.72 15.89 -5.97
CA SER A 218 1.80 15.98 -6.96
C SER A 218 2.08 14.58 -7.49
N LEU A 219 2.45 14.47 -8.77
CA LEU A 219 2.88 13.18 -9.32
C LEU A 219 4.16 12.69 -8.61
N PRO A 220 4.46 11.37 -8.62
CA PRO A 220 5.63 10.81 -7.93
C PRO A 220 6.98 11.38 -8.42
N ASP A 221 7.04 11.91 -9.64
CA ASP A 221 8.20 12.62 -10.17
C ASP A 221 8.39 14.04 -9.58
N GLY A 222 7.51 14.45 -8.66
CA GLY A 222 7.48 15.74 -7.99
C GLY A 222 6.79 16.84 -8.80
N SER A 223 6.33 16.54 -10.02
CA SER A 223 5.63 17.49 -10.88
C SER A 223 4.24 17.82 -10.33
N SER A 224 3.84 19.08 -10.50
CA SER A 224 2.52 19.59 -10.11
C SER A 224 1.93 20.47 -11.21
N GLY A 225 2.34 20.19 -12.45
CA GLY A 225 1.90 20.88 -13.66
C GLY A 225 0.40 20.73 -13.85
N ALA A 226 -0.29 21.79 -14.27
CA ALA A 226 -1.75 21.73 -14.41
C ALA A 226 -2.20 20.73 -15.49
N SER A 227 -1.45 20.65 -16.60
CA SER A 227 -1.74 19.74 -17.71
C SER A 227 -1.41 18.29 -17.38
N ASP A 228 -0.31 18.05 -16.66
CA ASP A 228 0.12 16.69 -16.31
C ASP A 228 -0.85 16.06 -15.30
N LEU A 229 -1.27 16.84 -14.30
CA LEU A 229 -2.30 16.42 -13.34
C LEU A 229 -3.67 16.19 -14.00
N GLU A 230 -4.04 17.03 -14.98
CA GLU A 230 -5.27 16.83 -15.77
C GLU A 230 -5.21 15.50 -16.52
N ALA A 231 -4.10 15.22 -17.21
CA ALA A 231 -3.92 14.00 -17.99
C ALA A 231 -3.93 12.75 -17.09
N ALA A 232 -3.21 12.78 -15.96
CA ALA A 232 -3.19 11.68 -14.99
C ALA A 232 -4.59 11.43 -14.39
N LEU A 233 -5.34 12.49 -14.07
CA LEU A 233 -6.70 12.37 -13.53
C LEU A 233 -7.73 11.90 -14.57
N ALA A 234 -7.50 12.25 -15.84
CA ALA A 234 -8.31 11.82 -16.97
C ALA A 234 -7.95 10.41 -17.45
N ALA A 235 -6.83 9.82 -17.05
CA ALA A 235 -6.43 8.46 -17.43
C ALA A 235 -7.32 7.40 -16.74
N LEU A 236 -7.44 6.22 -17.36
CA LEU A 236 -8.09 5.06 -16.73
C LEU A 236 -7.11 4.35 -15.78
N LEU A 237 -5.90 4.14 -16.26
CA LEU A 237 -4.77 3.56 -15.54
C LEU A 237 -3.59 4.52 -15.68
N PRO A 238 -3.43 5.50 -14.78
CA PRO A 238 -2.24 6.35 -14.71
C PRO A 238 -0.98 5.49 -14.53
N GLU A 239 0.13 5.76 -15.22
CA GLU A 239 1.35 4.94 -15.08
C GLU A 239 2.04 5.06 -13.72
N ASP A 240 1.71 6.11 -12.96
CA ASP A 240 2.34 6.47 -11.70
C ASP A 240 1.87 5.61 -10.52
N CYS A 241 2.80 5.36 -9.59
CA CYS A 241 2.53 4.70 -8.32
C CYS A 241 2.86 5.61 -7.15
N TYR A 242 1.95 5.68 -6.18
CA TYR A 242 2.11 6.48 -4.95
C TYR A 242 2.56 5.61 -3.79
N GLU A 243 3.56 6.09 -3.07
CA GLU A 243 3.96 5.51 -1.78
C GLU A 243 2.97 5.89 -0.67
N LEU A 244 3.19 5.39 0.55
CA LEU A 244 2.39 5.76 1.72
C LEU A 244 2.50 7.22 2.11
N ASP A 245 3.50 7.95 1.63
CA ASP A 245 3.66 9.37 1.82
C ASP A 245 3.31 10.10 0.51
N VAL A 246 2.36 11.04 0.58
CA VAL A 246 1.88 11.77 -0.59
C VAL A 246 2.15 13.26 -0.45
N THR A 247 2.61 13.87 -1.54
CA THR A 247 2.85 15.31 -1.58
C THR A 247 1.65 16.05 -2.14
N THR A 248 1.09 17.01 -1.40
CA THR A 248 -0.02 17.84 -1.89
C THR A 248 0.42 18.77 -3.02
N ALA A 249 -0.41 18.89 -4.06
CA ALA A 249 -0.22 19.90 -5.11
C ALA A 249 -0.92 21.21 -4.72
N THR A 250 -0.27 22.33 -5.01
CA THR A 250 -0.82 23.67 -4.74
C THR A 250 -1.42 24.34 -5.97
N GLY A 251 -2.33 25.26 -5.69
CA GLY A 251 -2.99 26.10 -6.69
C GLY A 251 -4.33 25.53 -7.08
N SER A 252 -5.35 26.39 -7.11
CA SER A 252 -6.68 26.00 -7.56
C SER A 252 -6.61 25.68 -9.05
N LYS A 253 -6.91 24.42 -9.39
CA LYS A 253 -6.88 23.88 -10.75
C LYS A 253 -8.28 23.38 -11.10
N THR A 254 -9.33 24.04 -10.58
CA THR A 254 -10.72 23.58 -10.65
C THR A 254 -11.15 23.18 -12.05
N GLN A 255 -10.88 24.02 -13.06
CA GLN A 255 -11.29 23.73 -14.44
C GLN A 255 -10.63 22.45 -14.97
N LYS A 256 -9.38 22.20 -14.60
CA LYS A 256 -8.63 21.02 -15.01
C LYS A 256 -9.19 19.75 -14.38
N ILE A 257 -9.61 19.85 -13.13
CA ILE A 257 -10.29 18.77 -12.42
C ILE A 257 -11.65 18.51 -13.08
N VAL A 258 -12.41 19.55 -13.37
CA VAL A 258 -13.71 19.45 -14.08
C VAL A 258 -13.52 18.77 -15.43
N ASP A 259 -12.57 19.22 -16.25
CA ASP A 259 -12.29 18.65 -17.57
C ASP A 259 -11.89 17.18 -17.47
N ALA A 260 -11.00 16.83 -16.53
CA ALA A 260 -10.54 15.45 -16.32
C ALA A 260 -11.63 14.52 -15.79
N MET A 261 -12.46 14.96 -14.84
CA MET A 261 -13.57 14.17 -14.32
C MET A 261 -14.66 14.00 -15.38
N ASN A 262 -14.98 15.07 -16.11
CA ASN A 262 -16.00 15.07 -17.15
C ASN A 262 -15.59 14.29 -18.42
N ALA A 263 -14.31 13.94 -18.57
CA ALA A 263 -13.84 13.04 -19.63
C ALA A 263 -14.64 11.73 -19.65
N ARG A 264 -15.18 11.31 -18.50
CA ARG A 264 -15.95 10.07 -18.29
C ARG A 264 -17.39 10.16 -18.75
N PHE A 265 -17.91 11.36 -19.04
CA PHE A 265 -19.35 11.63 -19.21
C PHE A 265 -19.77 12.04 -20.62
N ASP A 266 -18.88 11.93 -21.61
CA ASP A 266 -19.15 12.35 -22.99
C ASP A 266 -19.70 13.81 -23.08
N ILE A 267 -19.09 14.75 -22.37
CA ILE A 267 -19.53 16.15 -22.37
C ILE A 267 -19.02 16.86 -23.63
N THR A 268 -19.91 17.57 -24.34
CA THR A 268 -19.55 18.36 -25.53
C THR A 268 -18.53 19.43 -25.18
N GLY A 269 -17.43 19.49 -25.94
CA GLY A 269 -16.36 20.47 -25.74
C GLY A 269 -15.32 20.08 -24.69
N ASN A 270 -15.45 18.89 -24.08
CA ASN A 270 -14.38 18.33 -23.25
C ASN A 270 -13.16 17.97 -24.13
N PRO A 271 -11.93 18.31 -23.72
CA PRO A 271 -10.73 18.00 -24.49
C PRO A 271 -10.38 16.49 -24.56
N TRP A 272 -10.98 15.66 -23.71
CA TRP A 272 -10.69 14.23 -23.60
C TRP A 272 -11.78 13.35 -24.25
N PRO A 273 -11.45 12.53 -25.27
CA PRO A 273 -12.44 11.79 -26.07
C PRO A 273 -12.77 10.39 -25.53
N PHE A 274 -12.57 10.13 -24.23
CA PHE A 274 -12.61 8.77 -23.63
C PHE A 274 -13.68 8.62 -22.53
N PRO A 275 -14.98 8.57 -22.92
CA PRO A 275 -16.10 8.39 -22.00
C PRO A 275 -16.17 6.98 -21.43
N ALA A 276 -16.90 6.83 -20.31
CA ALA A 276 -17.27 5.53 -19.77
C ALA A 276 -18.31 4.83 -20.68
N PRO A 277 -18.45 3.50 -20.62
CA PRO A 277 -19.45 2.77 -21.41
C PRO A 277 -20.90 3.18 -21.12
N ASN A 278 -21.15 3.66 -19.89
CA ASN A 278 -22.41 4.24 -19.48
C ASN A 278 -22.16 5.61 -18.81
N VAL A 279 -22.69 6.68 -19.44
CA VAL A 279 -22.47 8.08 -19.03
C VAL A 279 -23.66 8.72 -18.32
N ILE A 280 -24.69 7.94 -17.95
CA ILE A 280 -25.89 8.50 -17.32
C ILE A 280 -25.53 9.11 -15.95
N ASN A 281 -26.06 10.30 -15.66
CA ASN A 281 -25.98 10.88 -14.32
C ASN A 281 -27.00 10.22 -13.39
N TYR A 282 -26.56 9.80 -12.21
CA TYR A 282 -27.44 9.25 -11.17
C TYR A 282 -27.96 10.35 -10.24
N PRO A 283 -29.21 10.24 -9.72
CA PRO A 283 -29.75 11.19 -8.78
C PRO A 283 -28.95 11.24 -7.48
N ARG A 284 -28.91 12.41 -6.87
CA ARG A 284 -28.28 12.62 -5.57
C ARG A 284 -29.07 12.01 -4.42
N ASP A 285 -28.40 11.82 -3.29
CA ASP A 285 -29.07 11.46 -2.05
C ASP A 285 -30.03 12.59 -1.63
N SER A 286 -31.20 12.22 -1.12
CA SER A 286 -32.29 13.15 -0.78
C SER A 286 -31.85 14.30 0.13
N ASN A 287 -30.97 14.05 1.10
CA ASN A 287 -30.46 15.08 2.00
C ASN A 287 -29.52 16.06 1.28
N LEU A 288 -28.66 15.58 0.37
CA LEU A 288 -27.77 16.41 -0.45
C LEU A 288 -28.53 17.28 -1.46
N ILE A 289 -29.73 16.87 -1.87
CA ILE A 289 -30.65 17.71 -2.67
C ILE A 289 -31.27 18.79 -1.78
N SER A 290 -31.74 18.40 -0.59
CA SER A 290 -32.50 19.30 0.30
C SER A 290 -31.64 20.36 1.00
N SER A 291 -30.33 20.13 1.12
CA SER A 291 -29.42 21.00 1.86
C SER A 291 -28.07 21.15 1.19
N SER A 292 -27.67 22.40 0.99
CA SER A 292 -26.35 22.75 0.45
C SER A 292 -25.25 22.77 1.52
N THR A 293 -25.53 22.42 2.78
CA THR A 293 -24.52 22.28 3.84
C THR A 293 -24.09 20.84 4.06
N GLU A 294 -24.95 19.87 3.72
CA GLU A 294 -24.67 18.43 3.87
C GLU A 294 -23.55 17.99 2.95
N LYS A 295 -22.55 17.30 3.48
CA LYS A 295 -21.41 16.79 2.70
C LYS A 295 -21.47 15.27 2.50
N LEU A 296 -22.13 14.56 3.42
CA LEU A 296 -22.35 13.12 3.35
C LEU A 296 -23.84 12.84 3.13
N GLY A 297 -24.13 11.93 2.21
CA GLY A 297 -25.45 11.51 1.84
C GLY A 297 -26.04 10.46 2.79
N ASN A 298 -27.34 10.26 2.73
CA ASN A 298 -28.06 9.29 3.55
C ASN A 298 -28.32 7.94 2.84
N ALA A 299 -27.74 7.74 1.65
CA ALA A 299 -27.97 6.60 0.76
C ALA A 299 -29.46 6.36 0.42
N ASN A 300 -30.29 7.41 0.52
CA ASN A 300 -31.67 7.40 0.08
C ASN A 300 -31.77 8.21 -1.22
N TRP A 301 -31.82 7.49 -2.33
CA TRP A 301 -31.90 8.03 -3.68
C TRP A 301 -33.09 7.43 -4.43
N ALA A 302 -33.61 8.15 -5.41
CA ALA A 302 -34.86 7.80 -6.07
C ALA A 302 -34.66 6.76 -7.19
N ALA A 303 -34.18 5.55 -6.86
CA ALA A 303 -33.84 4.49 -7.84
C ALA A 303 -34.98 4.14 -8.80
N ALA A 304 -36.19 3.91 -8.29
CA ALA A 304 -37.34 3.59 -9.13
C ALA A 304 -37.76 4.76 -10.05
N ALA A 305 -37.67 5.99 -9.56
CA ALA A 305 -37.97 7.17 -10.37
C ALA A 305 -36.90 7.40 -11.45
N TYR A 306 -35.62 7.18 -11.11
CA TYR A 306 -34.52 7.18 -12.06
C TYR A 306 -34.75 6.16 -13.17
N TRP A 307 -35.01 4.90 -12.78
CA TRP A 307 -35.16 3.80 -13.74
C TRP A 307 -36.32 4.06 -14.69
N SER A 308 -37.47 4.48 -14.15
CA SER A 308 -38.62 4.87 -14.96
C SER A 308 -38.32 6.06 -15.89
N ALA A 309 -37.51 7.03 -15.46
CA ALA A 309 -37.19 8.20 -16.26
C ALA A 309 -36.16 7.93 -17.36
N LYS A 310 -35.25 6.96 -17.16
CA LYS A 310 -34.16 6.65 -18.10
C LYS A 310 -34.45 5.47 -19.03
N HIS A 311 -35.34 4.56 -18.61
CA HIS A 311 -35.66 3.33 -19.35
C HIS A 311 -37.11 3.31 -19.85
N GLY A 312 -37.59 4.43 -20.41
CA GLY A 312 -38.87 4.48 -21.13
C GLY A 312 -40.11 4.16 -20.29
N GLY A 313 -40.10 4.49 -19.00
CA GLY A 313 -41.20 4.20 -18.08
C GLY A 313 -41.20 2.78 -17.50
N ALA A 314 -40.14 1.99 -17.72
CA ALA A 314 -40.03 0.65 -17.15
C ALA A 314 -40.02 0.67 -15.62
N THR A 315 -40.51 -0.41 -15.02
CA THR A 315 -40.40 -0.63 -13.57
C THR A 315 -39.00 -1.10 -13.21
N LEU A 316 -38.49 -0.66 -12.05
CA LEU A 316 -37.21 -1.12 -11.52
C LEU A 316 -37.25 -2.66 -11.35
N PRO A 317 -36.24 -3.40 -11.84
CA PRO A 317 -36.11 -4.84 -11.58
C PRO A 317 -36.07 -5.15 -10.09
N GLU A 318 -36.69 -6.26 -9.67
CA GLU A 318 -36.68 -6.70 -8.26
C GLU A 318 -35.25 -6.96 -7.76
N ASP A 319 -34.36 -7.45 -8.63
CA ASP A 319 -32.94 -7.64 -8.35
C ASP A 319 -32.23 -6.33 -7.92
N LEU A 320 -32.78 -5.17 -8.28
CA LEU A 320 -32.23 -3.86 -7.96
C LEU A 320 -32.95 -3.17 -6.80
N ASP A 321 -33.85 -3.85 -6.08
CA ASP A 321 -34.44 -3.29 -4.87
C ASP A 321 -33.36 -2.98 -3.82
N GLY A 322 -33.42 -1.78 -3.26
CA GLY A 322 -32.41 -1.27 -2.32
C GLY A 322 -30.99 -1.09 -2.90
N ALA A 323 -30.79 -1.22 -4.21
CA ALA A 323 -29.48 -1.18 -4.83
C ALA A 323 -28.79 0.19 -4.73
N THR A 324 -27.46 0.18 -4.70
CA THR A 324 -26.65 1.40 -4.82
C THR A 324 -26.54 1.85 -6.28
N ARG A 325 -26.06 3.08 -6.54
CA ARG A 325 -25.87 3.56 -7.92
C ARG A 325 -24.81 2.74 -8.64
N TYR A 326 -23.76 2.33 -7.94
CA TYR A 326 -22.73 1.47 -8.52
C TYR A 326 -23.28 0.09 -8.91
N GLN A 327 -24.15 -0.51 -8.08
CA GLN A 327 -24.82 -1.78 -8.42
C GLN A 327 -25.74 -1.62 -9.64
N VAL A 328 -26.51 -0.52 -9.72
CA VAL A 328 -27.33 -0.21 -10.89
C VAL A 328 -26.46 0.00 -12.13
N TYR A 329 -25.32 0.68 -12.01
CA TYR A 329 -24.36 0.85 -13.09
C TYR A 329 -23.84 -0.48 -13.64
N LEU A 330 -23.39 -1.40 -12.78
CA LEU A 330 -22.96 -2.75 -13.20
C LEU A 330 -24.09 -3.51 -13.87
N TYR A 331 -25.32 -3.40 -13.34
CA TYR A 331 -26.50 -4.02 -13.94
C TYR A 331 -26.82 -3.46 -15.32
N GLU A 332 -26.75 -2.13 -15.50
CA GLU A 332 -26.96 -1.45 -16.79
C GLU A 332 -25.91 -1.87 -17.83
N LEU A 333 -24.69 -2.18 -17.39
CA LEU A 333 -23.63 -2.74 -18.25
C LEU A 333 -23.80 -4.24 -18.55
N GLY A 334 -24.77 -4.91 -17.94
CA GLY A 334 -24.96 -6.36 -18.08
C GLY A 334 -23.90 -7.19 -17.36
N LEU A 335 -23.21 -6.62 -16.37
CA LEU A 335 -22.14 -7.28 -15.64
C LEU A 335 -22.70 -7.98 -14.39
N PRO A 336 -22.43 -9.29 -14.19
CA PRO A 336 -22.82 -9.98 -12.97
C PRO A 336 -21.94 -9.54 -11.80
N PHE A 337 -22.55 -9.27 -10.65
CA PHE A 337 -21.84 -8.86 -9.43
C PHE A 337 -22.42 -9.57 -8.21
N ALA A 338 -21.63 -9.64 -7.14
CA ALA A 338 -22.10 -10.16 -5.87
C ALA A 338 -22.36 -9.00 -4.90
N ARG A 339 -23.41 -9.09 -4.08
CA ARG A 339 -23.74 -8.06 -3.10
C ARG A 339 -24.11 -8.62 -1.73
N TYR A 340 -23.84 -7.84 -0.69
CA TYR A 340 -24.39 -8.02 0.65
C TYR A 340 -24.99 -6.68 1.08
N GLY A 341 -26.30 -6.54 0.88
CA GLY A 341 -26.97 -5.23 0.94
C GLY A 341 -26.34 -4.24 -0.05
N LYS A 342 -25.72 -3.18 0.48
CA LYS A 342 -25.07 -2.12 -0.32
C LYS A 342 -23.63 -2.45 -0.72
N GLN A 343 -22.99 -3.39 -0.02
CA GLN A 343 -21.62 -3.79 -0.33
C GLN A 343 -21.60 -4.57 -1.64
N THR A 344 -20.61 -4.31 -2.48
CA THR A 344 -20.51 -4.87 -3.84
C THR A 344 -19.14 -5.48 -4.06
N LEU A 345 -19.12 -6.72 -4.54
CA LEU A 345 -17.93 -7.41 -4.99
C LEU A 345 -17.98 -7.54 -6.51
N TYR A 346 -17.06 -6.84 -7.16
CA TYR A 346 -16.82 -6.95 -8.58
C TYR A 346 -15.33 -6.68 -8.89
N PRO A 347 -14.66 -7.51 -9.72
CA PRO A 347 -15.13 -8.77 -10.28
C PRO A 347 -15.50 -9.80 -9.21
N VAL A 348 -16.41 -10.72 -9.54
CA VAL A 348 -16.88 -11.74 -8.59
C VAL A 348 -15.77 -12.77 -8.32
N PRO A 349 -15.41 -13.05 -7.06
CA PRO A 349 -14.43 -14.09 -6.73
C PRO A 349 -14.86 -15.48 -7.20
N ALA A 350 -13.90 -16.30 -7.63
CA ALA A 350 -14.17 -17.64 -8.16
C ALA A 350 -14.92 -18.56 -7.16
N ASN A 351 -14.64 -18.43 -5.86
CA ASN A 351 -15.24 -19.23 -4.79
C ASN A 351 -16.14 -18.38 -3.87
N LEU A 352 -17.02 -17.56 -4.44
CA LEU A 352 -17.90 -16.67 -3.68
C LEU A 352 -18.59 -17.34 -2.48
N ALA A 353 -19.16 -18.54 -2.66
CA ALA A 353 -19.90 -19.22 -1.59
C ALA A 353 -19.04 -19.67 -0.40
N ALA A 354 -17.73 -19.91 -0.62
CA ALA A 354 -16.81 -20.31 0.43
C ALA A 354 -16.20 -19.09 1.13
N ASP A 355 -15.79 -18.09 0.34
CA ASP A 355 -15.06 -16.93 0.84
C ASP A 355 -16.00 -15.82 1.37
N TYR A 356 -17.22 -15.74 0.83
CA TYR A 356 -18.20 -14.68 1.09
C TYR A 356 -19.63 -15.26 1.16
N PRO A 357 -19.95 -16.10 2.16
CA PRO A 357 -21.21 -16.85 2.23
C PRO A 357 -22.46 -15.96 2.34
N ASP A 358 -22.32 -14.72 2.85
CA ASP A 358 -23.42 -13.77 3.00
C ASP A 358 -23.72 -12.97 1.71
N TYR A 359 -22.88 -13.09 0.68
CA TYR A 359 -23.06 -12.38 -0.57
C TYR A 359 -23.94 -13.16 -1.54
N GLU A 360 -24.92 -12.48 -2.12
CA GLU A 360 -25.79 -13.01 -3.17
C GLU A 360 -25.31 -12.57 -4.55
N MET A 361 -25.41 -13.49 -5.54
CA MET A 361 -25.12 -13.18 -6.94
C MET A 361 -26.30 -12.49 -7.60
N VAL A 362 -26.04 -11.35 -8.22
CA VAL A 362 -26.97 -10.64 -9.10
C VAL A 362 -26.49 -10.80 -10.54
N THR A 363 -27.32 -11.38 -11.40
CA THR A 363 -27.01 -11.57 -12.83
C THR A 363 -28.08 -10.87 -13.66
N PRO A 364 -27.74 -9.82 -14.42
CA PRO A 364 -28.70 -9.15 -15.29
C PRO A 364 -29.26 -10.12 -16.33
N THR A 365 -30.55 -10.48 -16.22
CA THR A 365 -31.18 -11.50 -17.09
C THR A 365 -32.03 -10.90 -18.22
N ALA A 366 -32.39 -9.63 -18.10
CA ALA A 366 -33.17 -8.90 -19.09
C ALA A 366 -32.33 -7.81 -19.76
N ALA A 367 -32.49 -7.64 -21.07
CA ALA A 367 -31.93 -6.48 -21.76
C ALA A 367 -32.51 -5.20 -21.14
N VAL A 368 -31.64 -4.24 -20.81
CA VAL A 368 -32.03 -2.95 -20.25
C VAL A 368 -32.93 -2.24 -21.27
N PRO A 369 -34.17 -1.84 -20.90
CA PRO A 369 -35.06 -1.16 -21.83
C PRO A 369 -34.46 0.18 -22.27
N VAL A 370 -34.47 0.42 -23.58
CA VAL A 370 -34.09 1.70 -24.17
C VAL A 370 -35.31 2.60 -24.31
N ASP A 371 -35.16 3.87 -23.98
CA ASP A 371 -36.19 4.88 -24.22
C ASP A 371 -36.26 5.21 -25.72
N ALA A 372 -37.27 4.69 -26.40
CA ALA A 372 -37.49 4.91 -27.82
C ALA A 372 -37.71 6.40 -28.19
N ALA A 373 -38.12 7.25 -27.23
CA ALA A 373 -38.29 8.68 -27.47
C ALA A 373 -36.95 9.44 -27.52
N HIS A 374 -35.89 8.87 -26.96
CA HIS A 374 -34.56 9.48 -26.82
C HIS A 374 -33.45 8.55 -27.36
N ALA A 375 -33.68 7.93 -28.53
CA ALA A 375 -32.72 7.03 -29.13
C ALA A 375 -31.38 7.72 -29.46
N ASN A 376 -30.26 7.16 -28.99
CA ASN A 376 -28.91 7.71 -29.13
C ASN A 376 -28.69 9.02 -28.38
N ASP A 377 -29.44 9.28 -27.30
CA ASP A 377 -29.14 10.34 -26.34
C ASP A 377 -28.37 9.73 -25.15
N PRO A 378 -27.06 10.03 -25.01
CA PRO A 378 -26.24 9.48 -23.93
C PRO A 378 -26.78 9.78 -22.53
N ASN A 379 -27.63 10.80 -22.36
CA ASN A 379 -28.25 11.12 -21.08
C ASN A 379 -29.40 10.16 -20.71
N TYR A 380 -29.91 9.36 -21.65
CA TYR A 380 -31.03 8.44 -21.47
C TYR A 380 -30.62 6.99 -21.67
N ASP A 381 -29.95 6.67 -22.79
CA ASP A 381 -29.50 5.30 -23.06
C ASP A 381 -28.12 4.99 -22.48
N GLY A 382 -27.40 6.01 -22.01
CA GLY A 382 -26.06 5.90 -21.45
C GLY A 382 -24.97 5.63 -22.47
N VAL A 383 -25.33 5.41 -23.74
CA VAL A 383 -24.39 5.06 -24.80
C VAL A 383 -23.71 6.34 -25.28
N PRO A 384 -22.37 6.44 -25.18
CA PRO A 384 -21.66 7.61 -25.66
C PRO A 384 -21.80 7.79 -27.16
N ARG A 385 -21.67 9.03 -27.61
CA ARG A 385 -21.73 9.40 -29.03
C ARG A 385 -20.66 8.65 -29.82
N ALA A 386 -21.05 8.13 -30.98
CA ALA A 386 -20.17 7.39 -31.87
C ALA A 386 -18.92 8.16 -32.36
N SER A 387 -18.93 9.50 -32.26
CA SER A 387 -17.75 10.33 -32.54
C SER A 387 -16.64 10.17 -31.49
N ASN A 388 -16.98 9.72 -30.29
CA ASN A 388 -16.06 9.46 -29.20
C ASN A 388 -15.85 7.95 -29.07
N LYS A 389 -14.61 7.54 -28.83
CA LYS A 389 -14.29 6.12 -28.71
C LYS A 389 -14.56 5.67 -27.28
N THR A 390 -15.60 4.86 -27.08
CA THR A 390 -15.72 3.98 -25.91
C THR A 390 -14.73 2.83 -26.06
N ALA A 391 -13.45 3.06 -25.75
CA ALA A 391 -12.52 1.96 -25.53
C ALA A 391 -11.23 2.50 -24.91
N TYR A 392 -10.97 2.11 -23.67
CA TYR A 392 -9.62 1.63 -23.36
C TYR A 392 -9.53 0.21 -23.94
N GLN A 393 -8.34 -0.27 -24.27
CA GLN A 393 -8.15 -1.48 -25.10
C GLN A 393 -8.62 -2.81 -24.45
N ASN A 394 -9.27 -2.76 -23.27
CA ASN A 394 -9.70 -3.91 -22.49
C ASN A 394 -11.18 -3.76 -22.05
N VAL A 395 -12.07 -4.42 -22.79
CA VAL A 395 -13.53 -4.45 -22.54
C VAL A 395 -13.84 -4.93 -21.11
N GLU A 396 -12.98 -5.77 -20.53
CA GLU A 396 -13.17 -6.30 -19.17
C GLU A 396 -12.98 -5.25 -18.07
N GLN A 397 -12.28 -4.14 -18.36
CA GLN A 397 -11.98 -3.07 -17.39
C GLN A 397 -12.73 -1.76 -17.65
N ASP A 398 -13.48 -1.65 -18.76
CA ASP A 398 -14.15 -0.41 -19.14
C ASP A 398 -15.16 0.09 -18.08
N TYR A 399 -15.72 -0.80 -17.25
CA TYR A 399 -16.58 -0.47 -16.11
C TYR A 399 -15.88 0.44 -15.08
N SER A 400 -14.56 0.29 -14.91
CA SER A 400 -13.79 1.03 -13.90
C SER A 400 -13.61 2.50 -14.27
N ARG A 401 -14.03 2.93 -15.47
CA ARG A 401 -13.87 4.31 -15.93
C ARG A 401 -14.54 5.35 -15.03
N ARG A 402 -15.61 4.98 -14.32
CA ARG A 402 -16.29 5.86 -13.35
C ARG A 402 -15.86 5.61 -11.90
N LEU A 403 -15.00 4.63 -11.66
CA LEU A 403 -14.38 4.42 -10.37
C LEU A 403 -13.12 5.29 -10.29
N ILE A 404 -12.94 5.94 -9.15
CA ILE A 404 -11.71 6.62 -8.81
C ILE A 404 -11.23 6.12 -7.46
N GLN A 405 -9.94 5.83 -7.39
CA GLN A 405 -9.26 5.56 -6.14
C GLN A 405 -8.80 6.90 -5.57
N VAL A 406 -9.11 7.15 -4.31
CA VAL A 406 -8.79 8.43 -3.66
C VAL A 406 -8.18 8.17 -2.31
N VAL A 407 -7.16 8.95 -1.97
CA VAL A 407 -6.55 8.88 -0.64
C VAL A 407 -7.36 9.70 0.36
N GLN A 408 -7.57 9.16 1.55
CA GLN A 408 -8.20 9.84 2.67
C GLN A 408 -7.14 10.33 3.65
N LEU A 409 -7.08 11.65 3.87
CA LEU A 409 -6.16 12.29 4.82
C LEU A 409 -6.93 12.93 5.97
N GLN A 410 -6.38 12.82 7.19
CA GLN A 410 -6.84 13.56 8.37
C GLN A 410 -6.34 15.01 8.30
N CYS A 411 -6.90 15.79 7.37
CA CYS A 411 -6.37 17.09 6.97
C CYS A 411 -6.21 18.10 8.11
N THR A 412 -7.13 18.14 9.06
CA THR A 412 -7.11 19.07 10.18
C THR A 412 -6.12 18.63 11.25
N THR A 413 -6.09 17.33 11.57
CA THR A 413 -5.13 16.75 12.52
C THR A 413 -3.69 16.86 12.02
N LEU A 414 -3.46 16.58 10.73
CA LEU A 414 -2.14 16.72 10.09
C LEU A 414 -1.77 18.18 9.77
N GLY A 415 -2.71 19.13 9.92
CA GLY A 415 -2.49 20.54 9.61
C GLY A 415 -2.11 20.78 8.15
N VAL A 416 -2.81 20.08 7.23
CA VAL A 416 -2.52 20.11 5.79
C VAL A 416 -2.51 21.54 5.27
N LYS A 417 -1.43 21.94 4.60
CA LYS A 417 -1.24 23.29 4.06
C LYS A 417 -0.15 23.32 3.00
N GLY A 418 -0.39 24.09 1.93
CA GLY A 418 0.60 24.29 0.87
C GLY A 418 1.01 22.98 0.19
N LYS A 419 2.24 22.95 -0.36
CA LYS A 419 2.88 21.76 -0.92
C LYS A 419 3.75 21.16 0.17
N HIS A 420 3.34 20.02 0.70
CA HIS A 420 4.07 19.28 1.73
C HIS A 420 3.72 17.79 1.61
N GLU A 421 4.60 16.94 2.11
CA GLU A 421 4.43 15.50 2.22
C GLU A 421 3.61 15.13 3.47
N TYR A 422 2.66 14.22 3.32
CA TYR A 422 1.78 13.77 4.40
C TYR A 422 1.63 12.24 4.39
N PRO A 423 1.61 11.60 5.57
CA PRO A 423 1.38 10.17 5.67
C PRO A 423 -0.09 9.86 5.37
N THR A 424 -0.32 8.91 4.46
CA THR A 424 -1.65 8.44 4.08
C THR A 424 -2.19 7.37 5.04
N GLN A 425 -1.29 6.72 5.79
CA GLN A 425 -1.60 5.54 6.61
C GLN A 425 -2.30 4.41 5.81
N ALA A 426 -2.02 4.30 4.50
CA ALA A 426 -2.67 3.36 3.58
C ALA A 426 -4.20 3.54 3.47
N ASN A 427 -4.74 4.71 3.81
CA ASN A 427 -6.17 4.97 3.78
C ASN A 427 -6.63 5.36 2.38
N TYR A 428 -7.07 4.36 1.61
CA TYR A 428 -7.63 4.58 0.28
C TYR A 428 -9.08 4.14 0.22
N LEU A 429 -9.83 4.85 -0.63
CA LEU A 429 -11.24 4.59 -0.89
C LEU A 429 -11.46 4.48 -2.39
N GLU A 430 -12.41 3.65 -2.76
CA GLU A 430 -12.94 3.62 -4.12
C GLU A 430 -14.28 4.35 -4.14
N ILE A 431 -14.38 5.35 -5.00
CA ILE A 431 -15.57 6.18 -5.18
C ILE A 431 -16.06 6.04 -6.61
N PHE A 432 -17.35 5.77 -6.76
CA PHE A 432 -18.04 5.77 -8.03
C PHE A 432 -18.57 7.18 -8.34
N ILE A 433 -18.09 7.82 -9.41
CA ILE A 433 -18.52 9.16 -9.77
C ILE A 433 -19.95 9.11 -10.32
N THR A 434 -20.89 9.77 -9.63
CA THR A 434 -22.33 9.62 -9.88
C THR A 434 -22.84 10.59 -10.95
N GLU A 435 -22.22 11.76 -11.10
CA GLU A 435 -22.60 12.78 -12.07
C GLU A 435 -21.40 13.60 -12.52
N HIS A 436 -21.51 14.23 -13.69
CA HIS A 436 -20.52 15.18 -14.19
C HIS A 436 -20.42 16.41 -13.28
N MET A 437 -19.22 16.99 -13.20
CA MET A 437 -18.97 18.22 -12.47
C MET A 437 -19.47 19.43 -13.27
N GLN A 438 -20.01 20.43 -12.57
CA GLN A 438 -20.34 21.71 -13.16
C GLN A 438 -19.09 22.61 -13.25
N ASN A 439 -19.13 23.60 -14.13
CA ASN A 439 -18.07 24.60 -14.20
C ASN A 439 -18.05 25.47 -12.91
N PRO A 440 -16.88 26.02 -12.54
CA PRO A 440 -16.77 26.96 -11.43
C PRO A 440 -17.79 28.11 -11.55
N PRO A 441 -18.40 28.56 -10.45
CA PRO A 441 -18.02 28.30 -9.06
C PRO A 441 -18.64 27.05 -8.42
N ASN A 442 -19.52 26.31 -9.10
CA ASN A 442 -20.26 25.16 -8.53
C ASN A 442 -19.60 23.80 -8.85
N ALA A 443 -18.27 23.75 -8.87
CA ALA A 443 -17.49 22.58 -9.26
C ALA A 443 -17.36 21.53 -8.13
N ASP A 444 -18.49 21.20 -7.50
CA ASP A 444 -18.57 20.12 -6.51
C ASP A 444 -18.45 18.76 -7.25
N LEU A 445 -17.64 17.86 -6.71
CA LEU A 445 -17.56 16.47 -7.17
C LEU A 445 -18.52 15.62 -6.34
N TYR A 446 -19.40 14.88 -7.01
CA TYR A 446 -20.31 13.95 -6.37
C TYR A 446 -19.93 12.51 -6.74
N GLY A 447 -19.82 11.66 -5.73
CA GLY A 447 -19.52 10.26 -5.90
C GLY A 447 -20.14 9.41 -4.81
N GLU A 448 -20.26 8.11 -5.02
CA GLU A 448 -20.77 7.14 -4.07
C GLU A 448 -19.60 6.33 -3.50
N VAL A 449 -19.56 6.13 -2.19
CA VAL A 449 -18.54 5.27 -1.55
C VAL A 449 -18.83 3.82 -1.94
N VAL A 450 -17.86 3.15 -2.57
CA VAL A 450 -17.98 1.75 -3.01
C VAL A 450 -17.37 0.82 -1.96
N ARG A 451 -16.12 1.08 -1.56
CA ARG A 451 -15.39 0.28 -0.56
C ARG A 451 -14.14 1.01 -0.08
N SER A 452 -13.66 0.63 1.10
CA SER A 452 -12.28 0.88 1.49
C SER A 452 -11.33 -0.01 0.71
N LEU A 453 -10.22 0.54 0.28
CA LEU A 453 -9.16 -0.21 -0.38
C LEU A 453 -8.10 -0.59 0.65
N SER A 454 -7.59 -1.80 0.51
CA SER A 454 -6.56 -2.38 1.35
C SER A 454 -5.70 -3.33 0.52
N PRO A 455 -4.51 -3.71 1.01
CA PRO A 455 -3.67 -4.72 0.35
C PRO A 455 -4.38 -6.04 0.08
N THR A 456 -5.44 -6.35 0.80
CA THR A 456 -6.14 -7.64 0.70
C THR A 456 -7.26 -7.67 -0.34
N ASN A 457 -7.77 -6.51 -0.78
CA ASN A 457 -8.98 -6.41 -1.61
C ASN A 457 -8.80 -5.61 -2.90
N ASN A 458 -7.61 -5.09 -3.16
CA ASN A 458 -7.30 -4.34 -4.38
C ASN A 458 -5.98 -4.85 -5.00
N PRO A 459 -6.01 -5.34 -6.25
CA PRO A 459 -4.80 -5.82 -6.92
C PRO A 459 -3.75 -4.72 -7.15
N GLU A 460 -4.15 -3.45 -7.08
CA GLU A 460 -3.26 -2.29 -7.28
C GLU A 460 -2.42 -1.93 -6.05
N PHE A 461 -2.73 -2.55 -4.90
CA PHE A 461 -1.86 -2.46 -3.74
C PHE A 461 -0.73 -3.47 -3.89
N HIS A 462 0.48 -2.95 -3.95
CA HIS A 462 1.69 -3.74 -3.91
C HIS A 462 2.42 -3.41 -2.61
N ALA A 463 3.06 -4.41 -2.02
CA ALA A 463 3.94 -4.22 -0.88
C ALA A 463 5.37 -4.53 -1.33
N ASN A 464 6.22 -3.51 -1.33
CA ASN A 464 7.65 -3.76 -1.20
C ASN A 464 7.94 -4.10 0.26
N VAL A 465 9.16 -4.53 0.53
CA VAL A 465 9.62 -4.73 1.90
C VAL A 465 10.82 -3.85 2.15
N LYS A 466 10.86 -3.25 3.33
CA LYS A 466 11.93 -2.35 3.71
C LYS A 466 12.50 -2.75 5.06
N LEU A 467 13.82 -2.85 5.10
CA LEU A 467 14.56 -2.98 6.35
C LEU A 467 14.47 -1.66 7.13
N ILE A 468 14.20 -1.80 8.41
CA ILE A 468 14.17 -0.70 9.37
C ILE A 468 15.48 -0.72 10.12
N ARG A 469 16.27 0.33 9.91
CA ARG A 469 17.59 0.51 10.53
C ARG A 469 17.52 1.41 11.75
#